data_AF-A0A150P0W0-F1
#
_entry.id   AF-A0A150P0W0-F1
#
_cell.length_a   1.000
_cell.length_b   1.000
_cell.length_c   1.000
_cell.angle_alpha   90.00
_cell.angle_beta   90.00
_cell.angle_gamma   90.00
#
_symmetry.space_group_name_H-M   'P 1'
#
loop_
_entity.id
_entity.type
_entity.pdbx_description
1 polymer ?
#
loop_
_entity_poly.entity_id
_entity_poly.type
_entity_poly.pdbx_seq_one_letter_code
_entity_poly.pdbx_strand_id
1 'polypeptide(L)'
;MYRISTADFAALALVFLVSCVTDQGEEEGPVGIAPNALEYLNALNPNALNPNALNPNALNPNALSLNALSPGALSPAALSAIQDPGAAGDLSRQLLSYVVGCALTPAQSFRFSWTDGAGTVRHEVYWGLIGLVPSWIDKPLGQTDQQWISACLASRTNWYGLSVTISSRASHPAIDKTDSPELASYTRMEGAFWGNLFAPTPYLNACYNAANRDHARSLARECAAGHLDASGAAQPCGMISIRGTCDSYCQQLNLRGMYYPSCVNHLTGSPDSTTRVITVFLP
;
A
#
# COMPACT_ATOMS: atom_id res chain seq x y z
N MET A 1 55.97 -53.35 24.61
CA MET A 1 55.59 -54.01 25.88
C MET A 1 56.04 -53.13 27.03
N TYR A 2 55.07 -52.70 27.84
CA TYR A 2 55.10 -51.99 29.13
C TYR A 2 56.38 -51.26 29.59
N ARG A 3 56.23 -49.94 29.85
CA ARG A 3 56.92 -49.25 30.94
C ARG A 3 55.94 -48.35 31.70
N ILE A 4 55.97 -48.53 33.02
CA ILE A 4 55.31 -47.79 34.10
C ILE A 4 56.08 -46.47 34.34
N SER A 5 55.41 -45.37 34.75
CA SER A 5 55.80 -44.55 35.93
C SER A 5 54.92 -43.29 36.13
N THR A 6 54.40 -43.15 37.37
CA THR A 6 54.35 -41.95 38.28
C THR A 6 53.85 -40.60 37.77
N ALA A 7 53.23 -39.70 38.53
CA ALA A 7 52.65 -39.61 39.88
C ALA A 7 52.03 -38.18 39.98
N ASP A 8 51.00 -38.05 40.82
CA ASP A 8 50.54 -36.90 41.61
C ASP A 8 50.60 -35.45 41.06
N PHE A 9 49.47 -34.74 41.15
CA PHE A 9 49.35 -33.49 41.93
C PHE A 9 47.87 -33.09 42.06
N ALA A 10 47.39 -32.97 43.30
CA ALA A 10 46.10 -32.39 43.65
C ALA A 10 46.19 -30.85 43.68
N ALA A 11 45.16 -30.16 43.18
CA ALA A 11 44.92 -28.75 43.52
C ALA A 11 43.43 -28.39 43.42
N LEU A 12 43.01 -27.64 44.44
CA LEU A 12 41.67 -27.20 44.82
C LEU A 12 41.06 -26.12 43.90
N ALA A 13 39.73 -26.19 43.77
CA ALA A 13 38.73 -25.10 43.78
C ALA A 13 38.90 -23.83 42.91
N LEU A 14 37.87 -23.52 42.11
CA LEU A 14 36.97 -22.36 42.31
C LEU A 14 35.79 -22.44 41.32
N VAL A 15 34.56 -22.45 41.84
CA VAL A 15 33.33 -22.33 41.05
C VAL A 15 33.10 -20.85 40.75
N PHE A 16 33.20 -20.44 39.49
CA PHE A 16 32.75 -19.13 39.03
C PHE A 16 31.32 -19.25 38.49
N LEU A 17 30.36 -18.70 39.22
CA LEU A 17 29.02 -18.42 38.72
C LEU A 17 29.11 -17.17 37.84
N VAL A 18 29.07 -17.34 36.52
CA VAL A 18 28.92 -16.23 35.57
C VAL A 18 27.44 -15.89 35.47
N SER A 19 27.03 -14.79 36.09
CA SER A 19 25.73 -14.15 35.86
C SER A 19 25.83 -13.37 34.56
N CYS A 20 25.17 -13.84 33.50
CA CYS A 20 25.03 -13.08 32.27
C CYS A 20 23.89 -12.08 32.45
N VAL A 21 24.23 -10.82 32.71
CA VAL A 21 23.34 -9.68 32.48
C VAL A 21 23.35 -9.44 30.98
N THR A 22 22.28 -9.81 30.29
CA THR A 22 22.06 -9.34 28.91
C THR A 22 21.22 -8.08 28.98
N ASP A 23 21.91 -7.00 28.62
CA ASP A 23 21.46 -5.66 28.31
C ASP A 23 20.23 -5.67 27.38
N GLN A 24 19.33 -4.70 27.57
CA GLN A 24 18.16 -4.53 26.71
C GLN A 24 18.64 -4.03 25.35
N GLY A 25 18.69 -4.94 24.38
CA GLY A 25 18.79 -4.56 22.98
C GLY A 25 17.56 -3.74 22.60
N GLU A 26 17.78 -2.47 22.30
CA GLU A 26 16.90 -1.69 21.42
C GLU A 26 16.63 -2.55 20.18
N GLU A 27 15.35 -2.84 19.90
CA GLU A 27 14.96 -3.41 18.62
C GLU A 27 15.26 -2.36 17.54
N GLU A 28 16.48 -2.42 17.01
CA GLU A 28 16.80 -1.84 15.71
C GLU A 28 15.87 -2.53 14.70
N GLY A 29 14.83 -1.80 14.30
CA GLY A 29 14.04 -2.16 13.13
C GLY A 29 14.99 -2.45 11.96
N PRO A 30 14.64 -3.39 11.07
CA PRO A 30 15.57 -3.80 10.04
C PRO A 30 15.97 -2.58 9.21
N VAL A 31 17.26 -2.20 9.27
CA VAL A 31 17.89 -1.33 8.29
C VAL A 31 18.02 -2.16 7.01
N GLY A 32 16.87 -2.38 6.37
CA GLY A 32 16.77 -3.04 5.10
C GLY A 32 17.31 -2.09 4.04
N ILE A 33 18.40 -2.50 3.41
CA ILE A 33 18.75 -2.06 2.05
C ILE A 33 17.45 -2.11 1.24
N ALA A 34 17.06 -0.97 0.65
CA ALA A 34 15.86 -0.88 -0.17
C ALA A 34 15.79 -2.09 -1.12
N PRO A 35 14.69 -2.85 -1.15
CA PRO A 35 14.59 -3.97 -2.07
C PRO A 35 14.84 -3.47 -3.49
N ASN A 36 15.91 -3.97 -4.10
CA ASN A 36 16.10 -3.82 -5.53
C ASN A 36 15.00 -4.64 -6.19
N ALA A 37 14.12 -3.95 -6.93
CA ALA A 37 12.81 -4.36 -7.47
C ALA A 37 11.63 -3.99 -6.56
N LEU A 38 10.75 -3.17 -7.10
CA LEU A 38 9.60 -2.53 -6.45
C LEU A 38 8.44 -3.50 -6.28
N GLU A 39 8.68 -4.50 -5.45
CA GLU A 39 7.72 -5.52 -5.03
C GLU A 39 6.83 -4.96 -3.91
N TYR A 40 5.64 -4.47 -4.27
CA TYR A 40 4.72 -3.94 -3.26
C TYR A 40 3.57 -4.90 -2.98
N LEU A 41 3.28 -5.07 -1.69
CA LEU A 41 2.12 -5.80 -1.21
C LEU A 41 0.83 -5.01 -1.53
N ASN A 42 -0.22 -5.70 -1.99
CA ASN A 42 -1.46 -5.10 -2.47
C ASN A 42 -2.71 -5.75 -1.87
N ALA A 43 -2.72 -5.92 -0.56
CA ALA A 43 -3.82 -6.52 0.19
C ALA A 43 -4.82 -5.49 0.75
N LEU A 44 -4.97 -4.29 0.15
CA LEU A 44 -5.91 -3.30 0.66
C LEU A 44 -7.34 -3.83 0.50
N ASN A 45 -8.07 -3.92 1.61
CA ASN A 45 -9.45 -4.40 1.61
C ASN A 45 -10.36 -3.41 0.87
N PRO A 46 -11.22 -3.85 -0.05
CA PRO A 46 -12.16 -2.95 -0.74
C PRO A 46 -13.08 -2.17 0.19
N ASN A 47 -13.42 -2.71 1.35
CA ASN A 47 -14.24 -2.05 2.36
C ASN A 47 -13.50 -0.87 3.02
N ALA A 48 -12.17 -0.87 3.05
CA ALA A 48 -11.37 0.24 3.54
C ALA A 48 -11.42 1.46 2.60
N LEU A 49 -11.72 1.25 1.30
CA LEU A 49 -11.91 2.34 0.34
C LEU A 49 -13.27 3.04 0.45
N ASN A 50 -14.21 2.48 1.21
CA ASN A 50 -15.56 3.04 1.33
C ASN A 50 -15.82 3.52 2.77
N PRO A 51 -15.26 4.69 3.15
CA PRO A 51 -15.34 5.17 4.52
C PRO A 51 -16.80 5.36 4.98
N ASN A 52 -17.68 5.85 4.12
CA ASN A 52 -19.05 6.19 4.54
C ASN A 52 -20.07 5.04 4.44
N ALA A 53 -19.79 3.94 3.73
CA ALA A 53 -20.80 2.88 3.56
C ALA A 53 -20.95 1.97 4.77
N LEU A 54 -19.99 1.96 5.69
CA LEU A 54 -19.99 1.06 6.85
C LEU A 54 -20.01 1.77 8.21
N ASN A 55 -19.51 3.02 8.34
CA ASN A 55 -19.49 3.71 9.62
C ASN A 55 -19.40 5.26 9.48
N PRO A 56 -20.26 6.06 10.15
CA PRO A 56 -20.14 7.53 10.19
C PRO A 56 -18.85 8.06 10.83
N ASN A 57 -18.13 7.25 11.62
CA ASN A 57 -16.84 7.59 12.25
C ASN A 57 -15.63 7.06 11.47
N ALA A 58 -15.81 6.54 10.26
CA ALA A 58 -14.69 6.03 9.48
C ALA A 58 -13.71 7.14 9.09
N LEU A 59 -12.46 6.75 8.85
CA LEU A 59 -11.41 7.66 8.39
C LEU A 59 -11.80 8.28 7.04
N ASN A 60 -12.19 9.56 7.05
CA ASN A 60 -12.57 10.30 5.86
C ASN A 60 -11.32 10.85 5.13
N PRO A 61 -11.02 10.39 3.90
CA PRO A 61 -9.88 10.88 3.13
C PRO A 61 -9.92 12.39 2.91
N ASN A 62 -11.08 12.98 2.61
CA ASN A 62 -11.21 14.42 2.46
C ASN A 62 -10.69 15.17 3.70
N ALA A 63 -11.06 14.71 4.91
CA ALA A 63 -10.61 15.30 6.16
C ALA A 63 -9.10 15.10 6.43
N LEU A 64 -8.50 14.03 5.91
CA LEU A 64 -7.04 13.81 5.97
C LEU A 64 -6.27 14.79 5.08
N SER A 65 -6.82 15.18 3.93
CA SER A 65 -6.11 16.01 2.95
C SER A 65 -5.87 17.46 3.40
N LEU A 66 -6.66 17.94 4.37
CA LEU A 66 -6.67 19.34 4.80
C LEU A 66 -5.47 19.72 5.67
N ASN A 67 -4.77 18.73 6.24
CA ASN A 67 -3.66 18.94 7.13
C ASN A 67 -2.41 18.18 6.67
N ALA A 68 -1.26 18.54 7.25
CA ALA A 68 -0.05 17.74 7.11
C ALA A 68 -0.26 16.36 7.74
N LEU A 69 0.37 15.33 7.16
CA LEU A 69 0.33 13.95 7.65
C LEU A 69 1.30 13.79 8.83
N SER A 70 1.00 14.45 9.94
CA SER A 70 1.73 14.35 11.19
C SER A 70 0.76 14.19 12.37
N PRO A 71 1.15 13.48 13.45
CA PRO A 71 0.22 13.17 14.54
C PRO A 71 -0.39 14.42 15.19
N GLY A 72 0.36 15.52 15.27
CA GLY A 72 -0.10 16.78 15.82
C GLY A 72 -0.96 17.64 14.88
N ALA A 73 -1.02 17.29 13.59
CA ALA A 73 -1.78 18.02 12.58
C ALA A 73 -3.06 17.30 12.14
N LEU A 74 -3.23 16.01 12.48
CA LEU A 74 -4.45 15.29 12.15
C LEU A 74 -5.69 15.94 12.79
N SER A 75 -6.80 15.92 12.05
CA SER A 75 -8.06 16.38 12.60
C SER A 75 -8.52 15.45 13.74
N PRO A 76 -9.26 15.96 14.75
CA PRO A 76 -9.79 15.12 15.82
C PRO A 76 -10.63 13.93 15.32
N ALA A 77 -11.37 14.12 14.23
CA ALA A 77 -12.15 13.05 13.60
C ALA A 77 -11.26 11.95 13.01
N ALA A 78 -10.18 12.32 12.30
CA ALA A 78 -9.23 11.35 11.75
C ALA A 78 -8.51 10.59 12.87
N LEU A 79 -8.11 11.29 13.94
CA LEU A 79 -7.48 10.67 15.10
C LEU A 79 -8.42 9.69 15.80
N SER A 80 -9.68 10.08 16.02
CA SER A 80 -10.71 9.19 16.59
C SER A 80 -10.93 7.95 15.74
N ALA A 81 -10.95 8.08 14.42
CA ALA A 81 -11.17 6.95 13.52
C ALA A 81 -10.05 5.90 13.62
N ILE A 82 -8.78 6.33 13.68
CA ILE A 82 -7.64 5.41 13.78
C ILE A 82 -7.41 4.88 15.20
N GLN A 83 -7.94 5.56 16.21
CA GLN A 83 -7.88 5.16 17.61
C GLN A 83 -9.04 4.28 18.07
N ASP A 84 -10.09 4.10 17.25
CA ASP A 84 -11.20 3.20 17.53
C ASP A 84 -10.67 1.76 17.71
N PRO A 85 -10.93 1.08 18.85
CA PRO A 85 -10.45 -0.28 19.07
C PRO A 85 -11.23 -1.37 18.31
N GLY A 86 -12.37 -1.03 17.70
CA GLY A 86 -13.22 -1.96 16.97
C GLY A 86 -12.83 -2.16 15.51
N ALA A 87 -13.63 -2.97 14.81
CA ALA A 87 -13.41 -3.33 13.41
C ALA A 87 -13.38 -2.12 12.45
N ALA A 88 -14.07 -1.03 12.78
CA ALA A 88 -14.00 0.19 12.00
C ALA A 88 -12.65 0.92 12.14
N GLY A 89 -12.05 0.86 13.33
CA GLY A 89 -10.70 1.30 13.56
C GLY A 89 -9.68 0.43 12.85
N ASP A 90 -9.89 -0.89 12.79
CA ASP A 90 -9.03 -1.79 12.01
C ASP A 90 -9.00 -1.41 10.53
N LEU A 91 -10.17 -1.15 9.93
CA LEU A 91 -10.27 -0.67 8.54
C LEU A 91 -9.62 0.70 8.36
N SER A 92 -9.81 1.61 9.32
CA SER A 92 -9.21 2.96 9.30
C SER A 92 -7.68 2.91 9.37
N ARG A 93 -7.14 2.06 10.25
CA ARG A 93 -5.70 1.79 10.39
C ARG A 93 -5.13 1.13 9.13
N GLN A 94 -5.84 0.17 8.54
CA GLN A 94 -5.43 -0.44 7.28
C GLN A 94 -5.38 0.60 6.15
N LEU A 95 -6.43 1.41 5.98
CA LEU A 95 -6.45 2.48 5.00
C LEU A 95 -5.27 3.44 5.22
N LEU A 96 -5.06 3.90 6.46
CA LEU A 96 -3.98 4.82 6.79
C LEU A 96 -2.60 4.23 6.47
N SER A 97 -2.36 2.95 6.78
CA SER A 97 -1.11 2.26 6.44
C SER A 97 -0.82 2.28 4.93
N TYR A 98 -1.84 2.02 4.09
CA TYR A 98 -1.69 2.11 2.63
C TYR A 98 -1.55 3.55 2.13
N VAL A 99 -2.25 4.51 2.73
CA VAL A 99 -2.12 5.95 2.42
C VAL A 99 -0.68 6.41 2.68
N VAL A 100 -0.13 6.07 3.85
CA VAL A 100 1.26 6.37 4.24
C VAL A 100 2.23 5.68 3.26
N GLY A 101 2.01 4.40 2.95
CA GLY A 101 2.84 3.66 2.01
C GLY A 101 2.86 4.27 0.60
N CYS A 102 1.71 4.71 0.09
CA CYS A 102 1.62 5.38 -1.22
C CYS A 102 2.29 6.77 -1.21
N ALA A 103 2.07 7.56 -0.16
CA ALA A 103 2.51 8.94 -0.12
C ALA A 103 3.99 9.10 0.22
N LEU A 104 4.45 8.44 1.28
CA LEU A 104 5.75 8.71 1.87
C LEU A 104 6.84 7.79 1.29
N THR A 105 8.09 8.26 1.37
CA THR A 105 9.27 7.47 1.00
C THR A 105 9.63 6.44 2.08
N PRO A 106 10.44 5.41 1.77
CA PRO A 106 10.90 4.44 2.77
C PRO A 106 11.66 5.03 3.97
N ALA A 107 12.20 6.25 3.84
CA ALA A 107 12.89 6.95 4.92
C ALA A 107 11.94 7.69 5.88
N GLN A 108 10.65 7.76 5.57
CA GLN A 108 9.64 8.49 6.33
C GLN A 108 8.65 7.52 7.00
N SER A 109 8.13 7.92 8.16
CA SER A 109 7.11 7.14 8.86
C SER A 109 6.07 8.04 9.52
N PHE A 110 4.89 7.45 9.78
CA PHE A 110 3.82 8.01 10.59
C PHE A 110 3.65 7.16 11.84
N ARG A 111 3.64 7.80 13.02
CA ARG A 111 3.62 7.11 14.33
C ARG A 111 2.45 7.59 15.17
N PHE A 112 1.70 6.69 15.77
CA PHE A 112 0.64 7.04 16.71
C PHE A 112 0.41 5.91 17.71
N SER A 113 -0.45 6.15 18.69
CA SER A 113 -0.91 5.12 19.62
C SER A 113 -2.43 5.11 19.75
N TRP A 114 -2.96 3.96 20.13
CA TRP A 114 -4.37 3.74 20.42
C TRP A 114 -4.51 2.75 21.58
N THR A 115 -5.67 2.67 22.21
CA THR A 115 -5.90 1.75 23.33
C THR A 115 -6.88 0.68 22.89
N ASP A 116 -6.52 -0.59 23.03
CA ASP A 116 -7.38 -1.70 22.63
C ASP A 116 -8.54 -1.93 23.61
N GLY A 117 -9.46 -2.82 23.24
CA GLY A 117 -10.62 -3.15 24.08
C GLY A 117 -10.28 -3.76 25.45
N ALA A 118 -9.03 -4.20 25.66
CA ALA A 118 -8.53 -4.69 26.93
C ALA A 118 -7.84 -3.59 27.77
N GLY A 119 -7.81 -2.34 27.28
CA GLY A 119 -7.14 -1.23 27.95
C GLY A 119 -5.64 -1.16 27.72
N THR A 120 -5.09 -1.95 26.79
CA THR A 120 -3.66 -1.96 26.50
C THR A 120 -3.33 -0.91 25.45
N VAL A 121 -2.33 -0.06 25.71
CA VAL A 121 -1.83 0.90 24.73
C VAL A 121 -1.04 0.17 23.65
N ARG A 122 -1.43 0.37 22.40
CA ARG A 122 -0.78 -0.10 21.19
C ARG A 122 -0.04 1.05 20.53
N HIS A 123 1.20 0.80 20.11
CA HIS A 123 2.00 1.75 19.36
C HIS A 123 2.11 1.28 17.91
N GLU A 124 1.80 2.17 16.97
CA GLU A 124 1.78 1.90 15.54
C GLU A 124 2.85 2.72 14.84
N VAL A 125 3.53 2.11 13.87
CA VAL A 125 4.49 2.77 12.99
C VAL A 125 4.20 2.34 11.56
N TYR A 126 3.74 3.28 10.73
CA TYR A 126 3.51 3.06 9.31
C TYR A 126 4.64 3.69 8.52
N TRP A 127 5.33 2.88 7.71
CA TRP A 127 6.44 3.32 6.88
C TRP A 127 5.95 3.69 5.48
N GLY A 128 6.56 4.71 4.90
CA GLY A 128 6.41 4.99 3.48
C GLY A 128 6.97 3.87 2.62
N LEU A 129 6.49 3.78 1.37
CA LEU A 129 6.90 2.73 0.44
C LEU A 129 7.24 3.29 -0.94
N ILE A 130 6.35 4.12 -1.50
CA ILE A 130 6.44 4.59 -2.89
C ILE A 130 7.02 6.00 -2.98
N GLY A 131 6.62 6.92 -2.11
CA GLY A 131 7.08 8.31 -2.16
C GLY A 131 6.41 9.12 -3.28
N LEU A 132 5.09 8.94 -3.50
CA LEU A 132 4.35 9.78 -4.45
C LEU A 132 4.24 11.25 -3.99
N VAL A 133 4.17 11.47 -2.67
CA VAL A 133 3.95 12.80 -2.07
C VAL A 133 4.74 12.94 -0.76
N PRO A 134 6.08 12.90 -0.80
CA PRO A 134 6.91 12.93 0.42
C PRO A 134 6.71 14.21 1.24
N SER A 135 6.32 15.33 0.60
CA SER A 135 6.12 16.61 1.28
C SER A 135 4.86 16.68 2.15
N TRP A 136 3.99 15.66 2.13
CA TRP A 136 2.73 15.69 2.91
C TRP A 136 2.97 15.75 4.42
N ILE A 137 4.15 15.31 4.91
CA ILE A 137 4.50 15.47 6.32
C ILE A 137 4.56 16.94 6.78
N ASP A 138 4.78 17.88 5.85
CA ASP A 138 5.02 19.29 6.15
C ASP A 138 3.86 20.20 5.72
N LYS A 139 3.03 19.77 4.76
CA LYS A 139 1.96 20.60 4.18
C LYS A 139 0.74 19.78 3.75
N PRO A 140 -0.46 20.40 3.68
CA PRO A 140 -1.66 19.77 3.14
C PRO A 140 -1.50 19.26 1.69
N LEU A 141 -2.36 18.32 1.30
CA LEU A 141 -2.35 17.77 -0.06
C LEU A 141 -2.97 18.73 -1.08
N GLY A 142 -2.28 18.93 -2.20
CA GLY A 142 -2.89 19.49 -3.41
C GLY A 142 -3.77 18.47 -4.14
N GLN A 143 -4.64 18.94 -5.03
CA GLN A 143 -5.53 18.05 -5.81
C GLN A 143 -4.76 17.01 -6.63
N THR A 144 -3.63 17.38 -7.23
CA THR A 144 -2.76 16.44 -7.98
C THR A 144 -2.22 15.33 -7.08
N ASP A 145 -1.82 15.68 -5.85
CA ASP A 145 -1.27 14.73 -4.88
C ASP A 145 -2.34 13.73 -4.43
N GLN A 146 -3.54 14.23 -4.16
CA GLN A 146 -4.72 13.41 -3.84
C GLN A 146 -5.00 12.38 -4.94
N GLN A 147 -4.93 12.78 -6.21
CA GLN A 147 -5.19 11.90 -7.34
C GLN A 147 -4.11 10.80 -7.47
N TRP A 148 -2.83 11.13 -7.27
CA TRP A 148 -1.76 10.12 -7.26
C TRP A 148 -1.94 9.09 -6.16
N ILE A 149 -2.23 9.55 -4.93
CA ILE A 149 -2.49 8.64 -3.80
C ILE A 149 -3.72 7.78 -4.10
N SER A 150 -4.79 8.37 -4.63
CA SER A 150 -6.02 7.65 -4.98
C SER A 150 -5.77 6.55 -6.02
N ALA A 151 -5.00 6.84 -7.07
CA ALA A 151 -4.62 5.85 -8.08
C ALA A 151 -3.82 4.69 -7.46
N CYS A 152 -2.93 4.99 -6.50
CA CYS A 152 -2.13 3.99 -5.80
C CYS A 152 -2.96 3.11 -4.88
N LEU A 153 -3.91 3.68 -4.15
CA LEU A 153 -4.82 2.92 -3.29
C LEU A 153 -5.69 1.99 -4.13
N ALA A 154 -6.26 2.50 -5.23
CA ALA A 154 -7.07 1.70 -6.14
C ALA A 154 -6.26 0.54 -6.76
N SER A 155 -5.03 0.80 -7.22
CA SER A 155 -4.18 -0.24 -7.81
C SER A 155 -3.80 -1.33 -6.80
N ARG A 156 -3.70 -0.97 -5.52
CA ARG A 156 -3.34 -1.87 -4.42
C ARG A 156 -4.51 -2.53 -3.71
N THR A 157 -5.74 -2.32 -4.21
CA THR A 157 -6.93 -2.97 -3.69
C THR A 157 -7.01 -4.41 -4.19
N ASN A 158 -7.33 -5.35 -3.30
CA ASN A 158 -7.51 -6.74 -3.63
C ASN A 158 -8.74 -7.30 -2.91
N TRP A 159 -9.69 -7.84 -3.70
CA TRP A 159 -10.93 -8.44 -3.21
C TRP A 159 -10.71 -9.47 -2.10
N TYR A 160 -9.71 -10.33 -2.26
CA TYR A 160 -9.44 -11.44 -1.35
C TYR A 160 -8.59 -11.04 -0.14
N GLY A 161 -8.12 -9.79 -0.07
CA GLY A 161 -7.15 -9.37 0.95
C GLY A 161 -5.80 -10.11 0.85
N LEU A 162 -5.53 -10.76 -0.29
CA LEU A 162 -4.27 -11.45 -0.54
C LEU A 162 -3.25 -10.48 -1.10
N SER A 163 -2.02 -10.63 -0.63
CA SER A 163 -0.90 -9.87 -1.18
C SER A 163 -0.29 -10.60 -2.37
N VAL A 164 -0.17 -9.86 -3.46
CA VAL A 164 0.40 -10.25 -4.75
C VAL A 164 1.42 -9.19 -5.11
N THR A 165 2.61 -9.62 -5.47
CA THR A 165 3.62 -8.69 -5.94
C THR A 165 3.21 -8.09 -7.28
N ILE A 166 3.20 -6.76 -7.37
CA ILE A 166 2.79 -6.02 -8.57
C ILE A 166 3.84 -5.02 -9.00
N SER A 167 3.91 -4.79 -10.31
CA SER A 167 4.67 -3.70 -10.93
C SER A 167 3.76 -2.51 -11.18
N SER A 168 3.91 -1.45 -10.38
CA SER A 168 3.15 -0.20 -10.53
C SER A 168 3.94 0.81 -11.36
N ARG A 169 3.32 1.37 -12.41
CA ARG A 169 3.98 2.20 -13.42
C ARG A 169 3.17 3.46 -13.72
N ALA A 170 3.84 4.60 -13.77
CA ALA A 170 3.24 5.86 -14.18
C ALA A 170 4.30 6.87 -14.66
N SER A 171 3.85 8.03 -15.12
CA SER A 171 4.74 9.17 -15.42
C SER A 171 5.31 9.85 -14.17
N HIS A 172 4.92 9.43 -12.96
CA HIS A 172 5.42 10.00 -11.72
C HIS A 172 6.84 9.48 -11.45
N PRO A 173 7.84 10.33 -11.14
CA PRO A 173 9.25 9.90 -11.01
C PRO A 173 9.47 8.73 -10.04
N ALA A 174 8.70 8.66 -8.95
CA ALA A 174 8.79 7.57 -7.99
C ALA A 174 8.48 6.17 -8.57
N ILE A 175 7.65 6.11 -9.62
CA ILE A 175 7.17 4.87 -10.24
C ILE A 175 7.29 4.90 -11.77
N ASP A 176 8.11 5.79 -12.32
CA ASP A 176 8.58 5.65 -13.68
C ASP A 176 9.51 4.43 -13.72
N LYS A 177 9.29 3.56 -14.70
CA LYS A 177 10.03 2.31 -14.89
C LYS A 177 10.75 2.28 -16.21
N THR A 178 10.84 3.42 -16.89
CA THR A 178 11.63 3.56 -18.11
C THR A 178 13.02 2.98 -17.87
N ASP A 179 13.39 2.04 -18.75
CA ASP A 179 14.67 1.32 -18.74
C ASP A 179 14.94 0.44 -17.49
N SER A 180 13.91 0.15 -16.68
CA SER A 180 14.04 -0.74 -15.53
C SER A 180 14.05 -2.22 -15.93
N PRO A 181 14.93 -3.07 -15.34
CA PRO A 181 14.89 -4.53 -15.53
C PRO A 181 13.55 -5.18 -15.16
N GLU A 182 12.79 -4.54 -14.26
CA GLU A 182 11.45 -4.97 -13.84
C GLU A 182 10.49 -5.12 -15.03
N LEU A 183 10.66 -4.30 -16.09
CA LEU A 183 9.83 -4.35 -17.29
C LEU A 183 9.91 -5.73 -17.99
N ALA A 184 11.04 -6.42 -17.89
CA ALA A 184 11.23 -7.75 -18.48
C ALA A 184 10.59 -8.87 -17.65
N SER A 185 10.40 -8.64 -16.34
CA SER A 185 9.86 -9.64 -15.41
C SER A 185 8.35 -9.51 -15.23
N TYR A 186 7.79 -8.32 -15.40
CA TYR A 186 6.36 -8.03 -15.26
C TYR A 186 5.78 -7.59 -16.60
N THR A 187 5.36 -8.58 -17.40
CA THR A 187 4.97 -8.34 -18.81
C THR A 187 3.47 -8.35 -19.04
N ARG A 188 2.69 -8.82 -18.06
CA ARG A 188 1.24 -9.00 -18.18
C ARG A 188 0.51 -7.81 -17.55
N MET A 189 0.11 -6.85 -18.38
CA MET A 189 -0.69 -5.72 -17.91
C MET A 189 -2.01 -6.22 -17.31
N GLU A 190 -2.31 -5.85 -16.07
CA GLU A 190 -3.61 -6.08 -15.44
C GLU A 190 -4.63 -5.03 -15.90
N GLY A 191 -4.26 -3.75 -15.79
CA GLY A 191 -5.15 -2.64 -16.00
C GLY A 191 -4.56 -1.31 -15.53
N ALA A 192 -5.39 -0.27 -15.51
CA ALA A 192 -5.02 1.05 -15.04
C ALA A 192 -6.05 1.61 -14.06
N PHE A 193 -5.58 2.41 -13.11
CA PHE A 193 -6.36 2.93 -11.99
C PHE A 193 -6.15 4.43 -11.86
N TRP A 194 -7.24 5.17 -11.63
CA TRP A 194 -7.21 6.63 -11.43
C TRP A 194 -8.44 7.09 -10.65
N GLY A 195 -8.37 8.29 -10.05
CA GLY A 195 -9.51 8.86 -9.35
C GLY A 195 -9.13 9.97 -8.40
N ASN A 196 -10.08 10.40 -7.57
CA ASN A 196 -9.82 11.22 -6.41
C ASN A 196 -10.73 10.79 -5.25
N LEU A 197 -10.17 10.01 -4.34
CA LEU A 197 -10.82 9.53 -3.11
C LEU A 197 -11.02 10.67 -2.09
N PHE A 198 -10.24 11.74 -2.19
CA PHE A 198 -10.24 12.88 -1.28
C PHE A 198 -11.22 13.99 -1.72
N ALA A 199 -11.82 13.88 -2.90
CA ALA A 199 -12.79 14.85 -3.39
C ALA A 199 -14.07 14.87 -2.53
N PRO A 200 -14.83 15.98 -2.48
CA PRO A 200 -16.12 16.03 -1.78
C PRO A 200 -17.11 14.97 -2.28
N THR A 201 -17.02 14.62 -3.57
CA THR A 201 -17.66 13.44 -4.15
C THR A 201 -16.56 12.48 -4.60
N PRO A 202 -16.16 11.53 -3.74
CA PRO A 202 -15.08 10.61 -4.05
C PRO A 202 -15.40 9.75 -5.28
N TYR A 203 -14.37 9.45 -6.08
CA TYR A 203 -14.50 8.50 -7.17
C TYR A 203 -13.19 7.76 -7.41
N LEU A 204 -13.30 6.49 -7.78
CA LEU A 204 -12.20 5.66 -8.25
C LEU A 204 -12.65 4.92 -9.51
N ASN A 205 -11.73 4.79 -10.45
CA ASN A 205 -11.94 4.13 -11.73
C ASN A 205 -10.88 3.08 -11.95
N ALA A 206 -11.28 2.02 -12.64
CA ALA A 206 -10.36 1.08 -13.24
C ALA A 206 -10.75 0.76 -14.68
N CYS A 207 -9.75 0.49 -15.51
CA CYS A 207 -9.90 -0.23 -16.75
C CYS A 207 -9.06 -1.50 -16.69
N TYR A 208 -9.40 -2.50 -17.50
CA TYR A 208 -8.67 -3.76 -17.55
C TYR A 208 -8.07 -4.03 -18.94
N ASN A 209 -7.02 -4.83 -18.95
CA ASN A 209 -6.52 -5.45 -20.17
C ASN A 209 -7.29 -6.76 -20.43
N ALA A 210 -8.04 -6.83 -21.52
CA ALA A 210 -8.89 -7.99 -21.81
C ALA A 210 -8.10 -9.29 -22.01
N ALA A 211 -6.92 -9.22 -22.64
CA ALA A 211 -6.09 -10.38 -22.95
C ALA A 211 -5.46 -11.02 -21.70
N ASN A 212 -5.19 -10.22 -20.67
CA ASN A 212 -4.54 -10.68 -19.43
C ASN A 212 -5.50 -10.85 -18.25
N ARG A 213 -6.81 -10.64 -18.45
CA ARG A 213 -7.82 -10.73 -17.38
C ARG A 213 -7.77 -12.07 -16.65
N ASP A 214 -7.73 -13.17 -17.40
CA ASP A 214 -7.79 -14.50 -16.81
C ASP A 214 -6.47 -14.86 -16.09
N HIS A 215 -5.34 -14.35 -16.59
CA HIS A 215 -4.05 -14.40 -15.88
C HIS A 215 -4.09 -13.64 -14.55
N ALA A 216 -4.61 -12.41 -14.56
CA ALA A 216 -4.78 -11.62 -13.34
C ALA A 216 -5.63 -12.36 -12.30
N ARG A 217 -6.76 -12.93 -12.71
CA ARG A 217 -7.61 -13.75 -11.84
C ARG A 217 -6.89 -14.96 -11.26
N SER A 218 -6.04 -15.64 -12.03
CA SER A 218 -5.24 -16.77 -11.55
C SER A 218 -4.26 -16.38 -10.42
N LEU A 219 -3.89 -15.11 -10.37
CA LEU A 219 -3.06 -14.51 -9.32
C LEU A 219 -3.90 -13.81 -8.24
N ALA A 220 -5.21 -14.05 -8.17
CA ALA A 220 -6.13 -13.37 -7.26
C ALA A 220 -6.18 -11.83 -7.44
N ARG A 221 -5.90 -11.34 -8.66
CA ARG A 221 -6.02 -9.92 -9.05
C ARG A 221 -7.28 -9.72 -9.88
N GLU A 222 -8.32 -9.18 -9.26
CA GLU A 222 -9.62 -9.02 -9.92
C GLU A 222 -10.08 -7.57 -10.03
N CYS A 223 -9.54 -6.65 -9.23
CA CYS A 223 -10.15 -5.32 -9.08
C CYS A 223 -10.11 -4.43 -10.32
N ALA A 224 -9.22 -4.67 -11.27
CA ALA A 224 -9.27 -3.99 -12.58
C ALA A 224 -10.50 -4.40 -13.42
N ALA A 225 -10.87 -5.69 -13.38
CA ALA A 225 -11.90 -6.30 -14.24
C ALA A 225 -13.19 -6.68 -13.49
N GLY A 226 -13.19 -6.59 -12.16
CA GLY A 226 -14.25 -7.03 -11.27
C GLY A 226 -14.13 -8.50 -10.83
N HIS A 227 -14.53 -8.73 -9.58
CA HIS A 227 -14.73 -10.05 -8.98
C HIS A 227 -15.93 -10.74 -9.61
N LEU A 228 -15.82 -12.01 -9.98
CA LEU A 228 -16.97 -12.76 -10.49
C LEU A 228 -17.80 -13.32 -9.34
N ASP A 229 -19.07 -12.93 -9.27
CA ASP A 229 -20.02 -13.60 -8.38
C ASP A 229 -20.42 -15.00 -8.90
N ALA A 230 -21.26 -15.69 -8.14
CA ALA A 230 -21.73 -17.04 -8.49
C ALA A 230 -22.49 -17.12 -9.82
N SER A 231 -23.01 -15.99 -10.34
CA SER A 231 -23.67 -15.91 -11.64
C SER A 231 -22.70 -15.61 -12.80
N GLY A 232 -21.43 -15.33 -12.48
CA GLY A 232 -20.42 -14.89 -13.45
C GLY A 232 -20.51 -13.40 -13.78
N ALA A 233 -21.28 -12.61 -13.03
CA ALA A 233 -21.32 -11.15 -13.20
C ALA A 233 -20.13 -10.50 -12.48
N ALA A 234 -19.52 -9.52 -13.13
CA ALA A 234 -18.37 -8.78 -12.59
C ALA A 234 -18.85 -7.73 -11.58
N GLN A 235 -18.37 -7.85 -10.34
CA GLN A 235 -18.64 -6.97 -9.23
C GLN A 235 -17.44 -6.04 -8.97
N PRO A 236 -17.66 -4.75 -8.73
CA PRO A 236 -16.59 -3.81 -8.43
C PRO A 236 -15.94 -4.11 -7.06
N CYS A 237 -14.64 -3.84 -6.96
CA CYS A 237 -13.96 -3.81 -5.66
C CYS A 237 -14.27 -2.49 -4.95
N GLY A 238 -15.17 -2.53 -3.97
CA GLY A 238 -15.53 -1.34 -3.20
C GLY A 238 -16.16 -0.28 -4.11
N MET A 239 -15.62 0.94 -4.08
CA MET A 239 -16.12 2.05 -4.90
C MET A 239 -15.44 2.18 -6.28
N ILE A 240 -14.59 1.23 -6.67
CA ILE A 240 -13.88 1.28 -7.95
C ILE A 240 -14.88 1.00 -9.08
N SER A 241 -15.14 2.02 -9.91
CA SER A 241 -15.96 1.88 -11.10
C SER A 241 -15.16 1.21 -12.22
N ILE A 242 -15.58 0.03 -12.65
CA ILE A 242 -15.00 -0.66 -13.81
C ILE A 242 -15.52 0.03 -15.08
N ARG A 243 -14.63 0.69 -15.81
CA ARG A 243 -14.97 1.49 -16.99
C ARG A 243 -15.08 0.64 -18.26
N GLY A 244 -14.24 -0.38 -18.38
CA GLY A 244 -14.15 -1.22 -19.57
C GLY A 244 -12.69 -1.56 -19.88
N THR A 245 -12.40 -1.80 -21.16
CA THR A 245 -11.02 -2.06 -21.61
C THR A 245 -10.17 -0.79 -21.59
N CYS A 246 -8.90 -0.92 -21.23
CA CYS A 246 -8.00 0.24 -21.21
C CYS A 246 -7.79 0.87 -22.58
N ASP A 247 -7.85 0.10 -23.67
CA ASP A 247 -7.74 0.63 -25.04
C ASP A 247 -8.88 1.58 -25.42
N SER A 248 -10.01 1.52 -24.71
CA SER A 248 -11.14 2.43 -24.93
C SER A 248 -11.03 3.71 -24.10
N TYR A 249 -10.47 3.62 -22.89
CA TYR A 249 -10.51 4.69 -21.88
C TYR A 249 -9.19 5.42 -21.69
N CYS A 250 -8.09 4.89 -22.20
CA CYS A 250 -6.75 5.45 -22.00
C CYS A 250 -6.10 5.81 -23.32
N GLN A 251 -5.20 6.80 -23.28
CA GLN A 251 -4.33 7.13 -24.41
C GLN A 251 -3.44 5.95 -24.79
N GLN A 252 -2.77 6.04 -25.94
CA GLN A 252 -1.80 5.03 -26.34
C GLN A 252 -0.72 4.82 -25.26
N LEU A 253 -0.39 3.54 -25.02
CA LEU A 253 0.59 3.14 -24.02
C LEU A 253 1.97 3.75 -24.32
N ASN A 254 2.62 4.31 -23.30
CA ASN A 254 4.04 4.64 -23.37
C ASN A 254 4.84 3.34 -23.37
N LEU A 255 5.54 3.05 -24.47
CA LEU A 255 6.27 1.78 -24.63
C LEU A 255 7.60 1.71 -23.89
N ARG A 256 8.15 2.85 -23.45
CA ARG A 256 9.42 2.89 -22.71
C ARG A 256 9.22 2.58 -21.23
N GLY A 257 8.25 3.24 -20.61
CA GLY A 257 7.90 3.04 -19.20
C GLY A 257 6.75 2.05 -18.98
N MET A 258 6.13 1.57 -20.06
CA MET A 258 4.97 0.65 -20.02
C MET A 258 3.85 1.15 -19.10
N TYR A 259 3.34 2.36 -19.36
CA TYR A 259 2.21 2.94 -18.63
C TYR A 259 1.32 3.77 -19.54
N TYR A 260 0.06 3.95 -19.15
CA TYR A 260 -0.88 4.84 -19.84
C TYR A 260 -0.65 6.30 -19.41
N PRO A 261 -0.34 7.24 -20.33
CA PRO A 261 -0.06 8.64 -19.97
C PRO A 261 -1.27 9.40 -19.43
N SER A 262 -2.48 9.04 -19.90
CA SER A 262 -3.73 9.59 -19.38
C SER A 262 -4.92 8.67 -19.69
N CYS A 263 -5.98 8.81 -18.90
CA CYS A 263 -7.27 8.14 -19.10
C CYS A 263 -8.43 9.11 -18.88
N VAL A 264 -9.58 8.81 -19.48
CA VAL A 264 -10.82 9.60 -19.37
C VAL A 264 -11.78 8.99 -18.35
N ASN A 265 -12.53 9.84 -17.65
CA ASN A 265 -13.57 9.39 -16.72
C ASN A 265 -14.81 8.83 -17.43
N HIS A 266 -15.07 9.27 -18.66
CA HIS A 266 -16.21 8.86 -19.48
C HIS A 266 -15.89 9.01 -20.99
N LEU A 267 -16.55 8.22 -21.82
CA LEU A 267 -16.36 8.23 -23.29
C LEU A 267 -17.27 9.24 -24.01
N THR A 268 -18.32 9.72 -23.35
CA THR A 268 -19.35 10.58 -23.96
C THR A 268 -19.45 11.92 -23.23
N GLY A 269 -19.63 13.00 -23.97
CA GLY A 269 -19.57 14.37 -23.42
C GLY A 269 -18.16 14.97 -23.56
N SER A 270 -17.92 16.07 -22.85
CA SER A 270 -16.61 16.73 -22.86
C SER A 270 -15.61 15.89 -22.05
N PRO A 271 -14.59 15.29 -22.69
CA PRO A 271 -13.72 14.32 -22.03
C PRO A 271 -12.95 14.97 -20.88
N ASP A 272 -13.31 14.56 -19.66
CA ASP A 272 -12.54 14.85 -18.46
C ASP A 272 -11.44 13.78 -18.33
N SER A 273 -10.20 14.18 -18.62
CA SER A 273 -9.03 13.31 -18.62
C SER A 273 -8.06 13.64 -17.49
N THR A 274 -7.38 12.62 -16.98
CA THR A 274 -6.34 12.78 -15.98
C THR A 274 -5.06 12.10 -16.40
N THR A 275 -3.93 12.71 -16.03
CA THR A 275 -2.58 12.14 -16.18
C THR A 275 -2.11 11.43 -14.91
N ARG A 276 -2.97 11.35 -13.88
CA ARG A 276 -2.69 10.73 -12.58
C ARG A 276 -3.17 9.28 -12.58
N VAL A 277 -2.57 8.51 -13.47
CA VAL A 277 -2.95 7.12 -13.76
C VAL A 277 -1.81 6.20 -13.34
N ILE A 278 -2.14 5.13 -12.61
CA ILE A 278 -1.20 4.05 -12.32
C ILE A 278 -1.60 2.82 -13.12
N THR A 279 -0.69 2.34 -13.94
CA THR A 279 -0.84 1.09 -14.71
C THR A 279 -0.16 -0.04 -13.95
N VAL A 280 -0.85 -1.17 -13.82
CA VAL A 280 -0.35 -2.34 -13.09
C VAL A 280 0.03 -3.45 -14.06
N PHE A 281 1.21 -4.04 -13.83
CA PHE A 281 1.70 -5.23 -14.50
C PHE A 281 1.97 -6.35 -13.50
N LEU A 282 1.74 -7.56 -13.97
CA LEU A 282 1.92 -8.83 -13.29
C LEU A 282 3.05 -9.61 -13.98
N PRO A 283 3.68 -10.58 -13.30
CA PRO A 283 4.67 -11.46 -13.91
C PRO A 283 4.12 -12.15 -15.16
#